data_AF-V4NNJ7-F1
#
_entry.id   AF-V4NNJ7-F1
#
_cell.length_a   1.000
_cell.length_b   1.000
_cell.length_c   1.000
_cell.angle_alpha   90.00
_cell.angle_beta   90.00
_cell.angle_gamma   90.00
#
_symmetry.space_group_name_H-M   'P 1'
#
loop_
_entity.id
_entity.type
_entity.pdbx_description
1 polymer ?
#
loop_
_entity_poly.entity_id
_entity_poly.type
_entity_poly.pdbx_seq_one_letter_code
_entity_poly.pdbx_strand_id
1 'polypeptide(L)'
;MKRIGDSVVLLHGTGRTPRSLRGLEIRLQRAGFQTLNLAYPWRRLDIVGLANYVADALDAEGIFNGCNRLHFVTHSMGGLVAACLLGRLRTRIPVEVGRVVMLGPPLRGSEVADALSGFSPYRWLYGPAGLDLTTSSDLLEGIRPDYAL
;
A
#
# COMPACT_ATOMS: atom_id res chain seq x y z
N MET A 1 -8.69 -17.10 25.45
CA MET A 1 -7.83 -16.01 24.93
C MET A 1 -7.77 -16.11 23.42
N LYS A 2 -8.15 -15.05 22.69
CA LYS A 2 -8.03 -14.99 21.22
C LYS A 2 -6.52 -14.94 20.92
N ARG A 3 -5.97 -15.90 20.15
CA ARG A 3 -4.55 -15.82 19.73
C ARG A 3 -4.37 -14.51 18.97
N ILE A 4 -3.43 -13.68 19.42
CA ILE A 4 -2.99 -12.49 18.67
C ILE A 4 -2.17 -13.03 17.50
N GLY A 5 -2.73 -12.94 16.29
CA GLY A 5 -2.11 -13.42 15.06
C GLY A 5 -1.48 -12.28 14.26
N ASP A 6 -0.75 -12.63 13.20
CA ASP A 6 -0.24 -11.65 12.25
C ASP A 6 -1.36 -11.17 11.32
N SER A 7 -1.32 -9.88 10.97
CA SER A 7 -2.30 -9.24 10.08
C SER A 7 -1.66 -8.86 8.76
N VAL A 8 -2.40 -9.04 7.65
CA VAL A 8 -1.97 -8.65 6.30
C VAL A 8 -2.94 -7.63 5.73
N VAL A 9 -2.44 -6.45 5.39
CA VAL A 9 -3.21 -5.39 4.72
C VAL A 9 -2.99 -5.51 3.22
N LEU A 10 -4.08 -5.58 2.46
CA LEU A 10 -4.06 -5.65 1.01
C LEU A 10 -4.46 -4.30 0.40
N LEU A 11 -3.58 -3.73 -0.43
CA LEU A 11 -3.81 -2.43 -1.10
C LEU A 11 -3.86 -2.61 -2.62
N HIS A 12 -5.02 -2.33 -3.22
CA HIS A 12 -5.25 -2.51 -4.65
C HIS A 12 -4.68 -1.35 -5.51
N GLY A 13 -4.56 -1.55 -6.82
CA GLY A 13 -4.10 -0.49 -7.74
C GLY A 13 -5.18 0.50 -8.15
N THR A 14 -4.82 1.42 -9.05
CA THR A 14 -5.78 2.28 -9.76
C THR A 14 -6.77 1.47 -10.60
N GLY A 15 -7.97 2.02 -10.79
CA GLY A 15 -9.05 1.36 -11.52
C GLY A 15 -9.63 0.13 -10.82
N ARG A 16 -9.12 -0.24 -9.63
CA ARG A 16 -9.45 -1.49 -8.95
C ARG A 16 -10.18 -1.25 -7.64
N THR A 17 -10.65 -2.35 -7.10
CA THR A 17 -11.31 -2.49 -5.80
C THR A 17 -10.69 -3.66 -5.05
N PRO A 18 -11.02 -3.87 -3.76
CA PRO A 18 -10.59 -5.04 -3.00
C PRO A 18 -10.84 -6.39 -3.69
N ARG A 19 -11.86 -6.47 -4.56
CA ARG A 19 -12.19 -7.68 -5.33
C ARG A 19 -11.00 -8.19 -6.14
N SER A 20 -10.15 -7.30 -6.64
CA SER A 20 -8.96 -7.67 -7.42
C SER A 20 -7.92 -8.49 -6.63
N LEU A 21 -7.93 -8.39 -5.30
CA LEU A 21 -7.03 -9.11 -4.40
C LEU A 21 -7.76 -10.20 -3.58
N ARG A 22 -9.06 -10.41 -3.80
CA ARG A 22 -9.88 -11.35 -3.01
C ARG A 22 -9.37 -12.78 -3.05
N GLY A 23 -8.88 -13.23 -4.21
CA GLY A 23 -8.29 -14.57 -4.35
C GLY A 23 -7.01 -14.77 -3.53
N LEU A 24 -6.25 -13.70 -3.28
CA LEU A 24 -5.07 -13.71 -2.42
C LEU A 24 -5.46 -13.61 -0.94
N GLU A 25 -6.40 -12.73 -0.61
CA GLU A 25 -6.97 -12.60 0.72
C GLU A 25 -7.44 -13.98 1.27
N ILE A 26 -8.21 -14.73 0.49
CA ILE A 26 -8.70 -16.07 0.88
C ILE A 26 -7.53 -17.04 1.15
N ARG A 27 -6.47 -16.97 0.34
CA ARG A 27 -5.29 -17.84 0.52
C ARG A 27 -4.53 -17.50 1.80
N LEU A 28 -4.36 -16.21 2.10
CA LEU A 28 -3.73 -15.74 3.34
C LEU A 28 -4.54 -16.12 4.58
N GLN A 29 -5.86 -15.97 4.53
CA GLN A 29 -6.75 -16.42 5.60
C GLN A 29 -6.63 -17.93 5.86
N ARG A 30 -6.59 -18.75 4.79
CA ARG A 30 -6.36 -20.20 4.90
C ARG A 30 -4.99 -20.56 5.46
N ALA A 31 -3.99 -19.69 5.26
CA ALA A 31 -2.68 -19.83 5.85
C ALA A 31 -2.60 -19.32 7.32
N GLY A 32 -3.71 -18.84 7.89
CA GLY A 32 -3.81 -18.44 9.29
C GLY A 32 -3.60 -16.95 9.56
N PHE A 33 -3.46 -16.12 8.54
CA PHE A 33 -3.35 -14.66 8.71
C PHE A 33 -4.72 -14.01 8.89
N GLN A 34 -4.78 -12.99 9.74
CA GLN A 34 -5.86 -12.02 9.67
C GLN A 34 -5.61 -11.12 8.46
N THR A 35 -6.67 -10.69 7.78
CA THR A 35 -6.51 -9.88 6.56
C THR A 35 -7.46 -8.69 6.55
N LEU A 36 -6.97 -7.54 6.13
CA LEU A 36 -7.80 -6.39 5.77
C LEU A 36 -7.58 -6.07 4.29
N ASN A 37 -8.57 -6.36 3.47
CA ASN A 37 -8.56 -6.03 2.05
C ASN A 37 -9.25 -4.68 1.82
N LEU A 38 -8.46 -3.61 1.92
CA LEU A 38 -8.95 -2.26 2.14
C LEU A 38 -9.37 -1.57 0.84
N ALA A 39 -10.59 -1.03 0.83
CA ALA A 39 -11.01 -0.07 -0.18
C ALA A 39 -10.54 1.32 0.21
N TYR A 40 -10.07 2.12 -0.75
CA TYR A 40 -9.68 3.51 -0.49
C TYR A 40 -9.93 4.40 -1.72
N PRO A 41 -10.12 5.73 -1.52
CA PRO A 41 -10.58 6.64 -2.56
C PRO A 41 -9.44 7.09 -3.50
N TRP A 42 -8.85 6.13 -4.22
CA TRP A 42 -7.64 6.29 -5.04
C TRP A 42 -7.68 7.40 -6.12
N ARG A 43 -8.88 7.86 -6.53
CA ARG A 43 -9.06 8.97 -7.49
C ARG A 43 -9.16 10.36 -6.84
N ARG A 44 -9.36 10.41 -5.53
CA ARG A 44 -9.74 11.65 -4.82
C ARG A 44 -8.60 12.29 -4.05
N LEU A 45 -7.58 11.51 -3.72
CA LEU A 45 -6.47 11.93 -2.86
C LEU A 45 -5.14 11.68 -3.57
N ASP A 46 -4.13 12.45 -3.17
CA ASP A 46 -2.73 12.27 -3.55
C ASP A 46 -2.10 11.09 -2.75
N ILE A 47 -0.83 10.75 -2.98
CA ILE A 47 -0.23 9.56 -2.34
C ILE A 47 -0.16 9.73 -0.81
N VAL A 48 0.15 10.93 -0.34
CA VAL A 48 0.22 11.23 1.11
C VAL A 48 -1.16 11.17 1.74
N GLY A 49 -2.18 11.73 1.10
CA GLY A 49 -3.57 11.68 1.55
C GLY A 49 -4.11 10.25 1.55
N LEU A 50 -3.75 9.43 0.57
CA LEU A 50 -4.07 8.00 0.56
C LEU A 50 -3.37 7.25 1.69
N ALA A 51 -2.10 7.54 1.96
CA ALA A 51 -1.38 6.90 3.06
C ALA A 51 -1.98 7.27 4.43
N ASN A 52 -2.40 8.53 4.62
CA ASN A 52 -3.15 8.93 5.80
C ASN A 52 -4.49 8.20 5.89
N TYR A 53 -5.29 8.19 4.82
CA TYR A 53 -6.56 7.45 4.79
C TYR A 53 -6.39 5.98 5.18
N VAL A 54 -5.35 5.31 4.66
CA VAL A 54 -5.04 3.92 5.01
C VAL A 54 -4.73 3.79 6.50
N ALA A 55 -3.85 4.62 7.07
CA ALA A 55 -3.54 4.49 8.50
C ALA A 55 -4.75 4.79 9.41
N ASP A 56 -5.63 5.74 9.04
CA ASP A 56 -6.86 6.00 9.80
C ASP A 56 -7.79 4.79 9.75
N ALA A 57 -7.91 4.14 8.58
CA ALA A 57 -8.70 2.93 8.42
C ALA A 57 -8.13 1.74 9.21
N LEU A 58 -6.81 1.59 9.28
CA LEU A 58 -6.16 0.55 10.08
C LEU A 58 -6.47 0.70 11.57
N ASP A 59 -6.45 1.93 12.07
CA ASP A 59 -6.79 2.22 13.47
C ASP A 59 -8.28 1.96 13.74
N ALA A 60 -9.16 2.46 12.86
CA ALA A 60 -10.61 2.27 12.98
C ALA A 60 -11.04 0.79 12.94
N GLU A 61 -10.36 -0.03 12.14
CA GLU A 61 -10.57 -1.49 12.08
C GLU A 61 -9.90 -2.23 13.25
N GLY A 62 -9.24 -1.52 14.17
CA GLY A 62 -8.59 -2.09 15.34
C GLY A 62 -7.38 -2.96 15.03
N ILE A 63 -6.78 -2.80 13.83
CA ILE A 63 -5.65 -3.62 13.39
C ILE A 63 -4.49 -3.52 14.38
N PHE A 64 -4.19 -2.30 14.87
CA PHE A 64 -3.07 -2.08 15.79
C PHE A 64 -3.25 -2.71 17.17
N ASN A 65 -4.50 -2.92 17.60
CA ASN A 65 -4.83 -3.54 18.88
C ASN A 65 -5.01 -5.08 18.76
N GLY A 66 -5.14 -5.59 17.54
CA GLY A 66 -5.52 -6.98 17.26
C GLY A 66 -4.42 -7.84 16.63
N CYS A 67 -3.25 -7.28 16.32
CA CYS A 67 -2.18 -7.99 15.62
C CYS A 67 -0.84 -7.95 16.35
N ASN A 68 -0.05 -9.00 16.17
CA ASN A 68 1.32 -9.08 16.68
C ASN A 68 2.29 -8.35 15.73
N ARG A 69 2.17 -8.67 14.44
CA ARG A 69 2.95 -8.08 13.36
C ARG A 69 2.05 -7.72 12.18
N LEU A 70 2.32 -6.59 11.56
CA LEU A 70 1.59 -6.06 10.42
C LEU A 70 2.37 -6.27 9.12
N HIS A 71 1.75 -6.92 8.15
CA HIS A 71 2.26 -7.17 6.81
C HIS A 71 1.47 -6.40 5.77
N PHE A 72 2.09 -6.18 4.61
CA PHE A 72 1.43 -5.56 3.46
C PHE A 72 1.57 -6.44 2.22
N VAL A 73 0.50 -6.56 1.44
CA VAL A 73 0.57 -6.99 0.05
C VAL A 73 -0.09 -5.94 -0.82
N THR A 74 0.62 -5.47 -1.84
CA THR A 74 0.17 -4.34 -2.64
C THR A 74 0.18 -4.65 -4.12
N HIS A 75 -0.61 -3.92 -4.90
CA HIS A 75 -0.60 -3.98 -6.35
C HIS A 75 -0.49 -2.59 -6.97
N SER A 76 0.46 -2.39 -7.90
CA SER A 76 0.67 -1.14 -8.64
C SER A 76 0.71 0.07 -7.70
N MET A 77 -0.20 1.05 -7.84
CA MET A 77 -0.24 2.24 -7.00
C MET A 77 -0.38 1.95 -5.49
N GLY A 78 -0.99 0.83 -5.10
CA GLY A 78 -1.03 0.43 -3.68
C GLY A 78 0.37 0.29 -3.07
N GLY A 79 1.38 -0.02 -3.89
CA GLY A 79 2.76 -0.05 -3.46
C GLY A 79 3.29 1.32 -3.06
N LEU A 80 2.94 2.37 -3.80
CA LEU A 80 3.34 3.74 -3.45
C LEU A 80 2.66 4.23 -2.17
N VAL A 81 1.40 3.85 -1.97
CA VAL A 81 0.66 4.16 -0.75
C VAL A 81 1.33 3.50 0.45
N ALA A 82 1.65 2.20 0.37
CA ALA A 82 2.40 1.51 1.42
C ALA A 82 3.79 2.12 1.62
N ALA A 83 4.47 2.49 0.54
CA ALA A 83 5.79 3.10 0.64
C ALA A 83 5.74 4.45 1.37
N CYS A 84 4.84 5.35 0.98
CA CYS A 84 4.65 6.62 1.67
C CYS A 84 4.27 6.41 3.15
N LEU A 85 3.38 5.46 3.43
CA LEU A 85 2.97 5.15 4.80
C LEU A 85 4.14 4.68 5.66
N LEU A 86 4.99 3.79 5.14
CA LEU A 86 6.09 3.18 5.89
C LEU A 86 7.36 4.03 5.92
N GLY A 87 7.60 4.85 4.90
CA GLY A 87 8.76 5.73 4.82
C GLY A 87 8.54 7.10 5.48
N ARG A 88 7.39 7.74 5.22
CA ARG A 88 7.13 9.12 5.69
C ARG A 88 6.19 9.19 6.90
N LEU A 89 5.26 8.26 7.02
CA LEU A 89 4.23 8.27 8.07
C LEU A 89 4.39 7.10 9.06
N ARG A 90 5.63 6.59 9.22
CA ARG A 90 5.94 5.41 10.04
C ARG A 90 5.42 5.50 11.48
N THR A 91 5.41 6.70 12.05
CA THR A 91 4.92 6.98 13.41
C THR A 91 3.43 6.69 13.58
N ARG A 92 2.65 6.64 12.48
CA ARG A 92 1.22 6.29 12.50
C ARG A 92 0.96 4.78 12.49
N ILE A 93 1.99 3.95 12.47
CA ILE A 93 1.90 2.49 12.55
C ILE A 93 2.52 2.04 13.88
N PRO A 94 1.78 2.06 15.00
CA PRO A 94 2.32 1.79 16.34
C PRO A 94 2.52 0.29 16.63
N VAL A 95 2.82 -0.51 15.61
CA VAL A 95 3.05 -1.95 15.69
C VAL A 95 4.31 -2.36 14.92
N GLU A 96 4.78 -3.59 15.15
CA GLU A 96 5.88 -4.15 14.37
C GLU A 96 5.42 -4.35 12.93
N VAL A 97 6.19 -3.82 11.98
CA VAL A 97 5.97 -4.05 10.55
C VAL A 97 6.84 -5.23 10.13
N GLY A 98 6.21 -6.25 9.55
CA GLY A 98 6.89 -7.39 8.98
C GLY A 98 7.17 -7.20 7.49
N ARG A 99 6.86 -8.23 6.71
CA ARG A 99 7.03 -8.25 5.26
C ARG A 99 6.11 -7.28 4.52
N VAL A 100 6.64 -6.67 3.47
CA VAL A 100 5.93 -5.85 2.48
C VAL A 100 6.17 -6.47 1.11
N VAL A 101 5.11 -7.00 0.51
CA VAL A 101 5.14 -7.60 -0.84
C VAL A 101 4.49 -6.64 -1.82
N MET A 102 5.16 -6.33 -2.92
CA MET A 102 4.70 -5.35 -3.89
C MET A 102 4.61 -5.96 -5.29
N LEU A 103 3.41 -5.98 -5.86
CA LEU A 103 3.12 -6.57 -7.16
C LEU A 103 3.08 -5.48 -8.24
N GLY A 104 4.15 -5.38 -9.03
CA GLY A 104 4.31 -4.39 -10.09
C GLY A 104 4.21 -2.93 -9.65
N PRO A 105 4.86 -2.50 -8.55
CA PRO A 105 4.78 -1.12 -8.09
C PRO A 105 5.63 -0.20 -9.00
N PRO A 106 5.14 1.01 -9.35
CA PRO A 106 5.92 1.99 -10.10
C PRO A 106 6.90 2.74 -9.18
N LEU A 107 7.94 2.05 -8.68
CA LEU A 107 8.82 2.58 -7.62
C LEU A 107 9.94 3.53 -8.09
N ARG A 108 10.19 3.68 -9.40
CA ARG A 108 11.30 4.51 -9.90
C ARG A 108 10.75 5.72 -10.65
N GLY A 109 10.88 6.90 -10.04
CA GLY A 109 10.36 8.17 -10.56
C GLY A 109 10.76 8.46 -12.01
N SER A 110 11.97 8.09 -12.45
CA SER A 110 12.44 8.31 -13.82
C SER A 110 11.82 7.34 -14.83
N GLU A 111 11.75 6.05 -14.53
CA GLU A 111 11.17 5.02 -15.42
C GLU A 111 9.66 5.17 -15.53
N VAL A 112 9.04 5.65 -14.44
CA VAL A 112 7.63 6.04 -14.38
C VAL A 112 7.44 7.35 -15.13
N ALA A 113 8.24 8.40 -14.91
CA ALA A 113 8.16 9.64 -15.68
C ALA A 113 8.38 9.42 -17.19
N ASP A 114 9.33 8.56 -17.58
CA ASP A 114 9.68 8.27 -18.97
C ASP A 114 8.61 7.42 -19.65
N ALA A 115 8.13 6.35 -19.02
CA ALA A 115 7.00 5.56 -19.52
C ALA A 115 5.69 6.37 -19.58
N LEU A 116 5.56 7.45 -18.80
CA LEU A 116 4.35 8.26 -18.68
C LEU A 116 4.40 9.58 -19.47
N SER A 117 5.57 10.05 -19.90
CA SER A 117 5.75 11.29 -20.68
C SER A 117 5.04 11.26 -22.05
N GLY A 118 4.77 10.07 -22.59
CA GLY A 118 4.07 9.87 -23.87
C GLY A 118 2.54 9.85 -23.79
N PHE A 119 1.91 9.85 -22.60
CA PHE A 119 0.46 9.69 -22.43
C PHE A 119 -0.16 10.85 -21.61
N SER A 120 -0.42 11.98 -22.28
CA SER A 120 -1.14 13.16 -21.74
C SER A 120 -2.49 12.88 -21.02
N PRO A 121 -3.29 11.84 -21.34
CA PRO A 121 -4.51 11.51 -20.59
C PRO A 121 -4.30 11.02 -19.14
N TYR A 122 -3.07 10.71 -18.75
CA TYR A 122 -2.75 10.03 -17.50
C TYR A 122 -2.86 10.93 -16.25
N ARG A 123 -2.55 12.24 -16.36
CA ARG A 123 -2.78 13.22 -15.28
C ARG A 123 -4.27 13.38 -14.95
N TRP A 124 -5.14 13.18 -15.96
CA TRP A 124 -6.59 13.16 -15.78
C TRP A 124 -7.08 11.82 -15.20
N LEU A 125 -6.43 10.71 -15.55
CA LEU A 125 -6.79 9.36 -15.10
C LEU A 125 -6.39 9.05 -13.64
N TYR A 126 -5.25 9.58 -13.19
CA TYR A 126 -4.68 9.33 -11.85
C TYR A 126 -5.00 10.45 -10.84
N GLY A 127 -5.59 11.55 -11.30
CA GLY A 127 -5.94 12.67 -10.43
C GLY A 127 -4.72 13.25 -9.68
N PRO A 128 -4.90 13.74 -8.44
CA PRO A 128 -3.82 14.36 -7.67
C PRO A 128 -2.60 13.45 -7.45
N ALA A 129 -2.80 12.12 -7.33
CA ALA A 129 -1.73 11.15 -7.13
C ALA A 129 -0.74 11.07 -8.30
N GLY A 130 -1.12 11.53 -9.50
CA GLY A 130 -0.23 11.57 -10.66
C GLY A 130 0.93 12.55 -10.53
N LEU A 131 0.79 13.60 -9.69
CA LEU A 131 1.83 14.62 -9.48
C LEU A 131 2.93 14.16 -8.52
N ASP A 132 2.64 13.21 -7.63
CA ASP A 132 3.62 12.67 -6.68
C ASP A 132 4.54 11.63 -7.31
N LEU A 133 4.13 11.04 -8.44
CA LEU A 133 4.90 10.04 -9.19
C LEU A 133 6.20 10.61 -9.75
N THR A 134 6.22 11.89 -10.14
CA THR A 134 7.43 12.55 -10.66
C THR A 134 8.47 12.84 -9.58
N THR A 135 8.05 12.90 -8.31
CA THR A 135 8.89 13.28 -7.15
C THR A 135 9.24 12.05 -6.28
N SER A 136 8.89 10.84 -6.72
CA SER A 136 8.91 9.61 -5.90
C SER A 136 10.30 9.04 -5.55
N SER A 137 11.39 9.77 -5.77
CA SER A 137 12.76 9.31 -5.40
C SER A 137 12.92 9.15 -3.88
N ASP A 138 12.32 10.02 -3.09
CA ASP A 138 12.47 10.05 -1.63
C ASP A 138 11.52 9.10 -0.89
N LEU A 139 10.58 8.46 -1.59
CA LEU A 139 9.58 7.56 -0.97
C LEU A 139 10.17 6.17 -0.61
N LEU A 140 11.33 5.84 -1.18
CA LEU A 140 12.00 4.56 -0.97
C LEU A 140 13.11 4.61 0.08
N GLU A 141 13.49 5.81 0.54
CA GLU A 141 14.52 5.96 1.56
C GLU A 141 14.04 5.29 2.86
N GLY A 142 14.72 4.21 3.26
CA GLY A 142 14.38 3.41 4.45
C GLY A 142 13.48 2.20 4.21
N ILE A 143 12.90 2.01 3.01
CA ILE A 143 12.20 0.78 2.65
C ILE A 143 13.22 -0.17 2.03
N ARG A 144 13.73 -1.11 2.82
CA ARG A 144 14.51 -2.24 2.29
C ARG A 144 13.56 -3.41 2.06
N PRO A 145 13.04 -3.62 0.83
CA PRO A 145 12.38 -4.87 0.53
C PRO A 145 13.38 -6.00 0.73
N ASP A 146 13.08 -6.88 1.69
CA ASP A 146 13.87 -8.08 1.96
C ASP A 146 13.56 -9.10 0.85
N TYR A 147 14.16 -8.89 -0.32
CA TYR A 147 14.19 -9.90 -1.38
C TYR A 147 15.26 -10.93 -1.02
N ALA A 148 14.95 -11.81 -0.06
CA ALA A 148 15.63 -13.09 0.00
C ALA A 148 15.16 -13.91 -1.21
N LEU A 149 15.97 -13.92 -2.27
CA LEU A 149 15.91 -14.94 -3.32
C LEU A 149 16.53 -16.24 -2.80
#